data_AF-A0AA35LNB5-F1
#
_entry.id   AF-A0AA35LNB5-F1
#
_cell.length_a   1.000
_cell.length_b   1.000
_cell.length_c   1.000
_cell.angle_alpha   90.00
_cell.angle_beta   90.00
_cell.angle_gamma   90.00
#
_symmetry.space_group_name_H-M   'P 1'
#
loop_
_entity.id
_entity.type
_entity.pdbx_description
1 polymer ?
#
loop_
_entity_poly.entity_id
_entity_poly.type
_entity_poly.pdbx_seq_one_letter_code
_entity_poly.pdbx_strand_id
1 'polypeptide(L)'
;MDCIVCYCSYDLSGRLPRRLYCGHTFCQTCIRRLHVVANEQRWIPCPQCRQSTPAPRGGVTMLDLDLAAFLAVKSEKDHPRAVARTEAETASKSPAKDQPVTQQPAGLCHEAVARPYLPQNNCCARCLCCGTTADFQS
;
A
#
# COMPACT_ATOMS: atom_id res chain seq x y z
N MET A 1 3.06 -2.94 2.13
CA MET A 1 1.58 -3.05 1.99
C MET A 1 0.93 -1.73 2.41
N ASP A 2 0.00 -1.19 1.62
CA ASP A 2 -0.56 0.17 1.81
C ASP A 2 -2.09 0.17 2.00
N CYS A 3 -2.63 1.19 2.66
CA CYS A 3 -4.07 1.33 2.87
C CYS A 3 -4.74 2.10 1.72
N ILE A 4 -5.83 1.58 1.17
CA ILE A 4 -6.53 2.22 0.03
C ILE A 4 -7.25 3.54 0.37
N VAL A 5 -7.42 3.87 1.66
CA VAL A 5 -8.11 5.10 2.10
C VAL A 5 -7.16 6.28 2.21
N CYS A 6 -5.97 6.06 2.80
CA CYS A 6 -4.98 7.12 3.00
C CYS A 6 -3.74 6.98 2.10
N TYR A 7 -3.62 5.87 1.37
CA TYR A 7 -2.48 5.52 0.54
C TYR A 7 -1.13 5.49 1.28
N CYS A 8 -1.15 5.42 2.61
CA CYS A 8 0.05 5.26 3.42
C CYS A 8 0.34 3.79 3.70
N SER A 9 1.63 3.45 3.82
CA SER A 9 2.08 2.14 4.25
C SER A 9 1.67 1.82 5.68
N TYR A 10 1.31 0.56 5.91
CA TYR A 10 1.05 0.05 7.24
C TYR A 10 2.32 0.10 8.11
N ASP A 11 2.13 0.25 9.41
CA ASP A 11 3.22 0.23 10.39
C ASP A 11 2.78 -0.53 11.65
N LEU A 12 3.73 -0.81 12.54
CA LEU A 12 3.50 -1.58 13.77
C LEU A 12 3.03 -0.72 14.96
N SER A 13 2.83 0.60 14.78
CA SER A 13 2.54 1.52 15.88
C SER A 13 1.15 2.15 15.75
N GLY A 14 0.90 2.88 14.68
CA GLY A 14 -0.32 3.67 14.47
C GLY A 14 -1.20 3.18 13.33
N ARG A 15 -0.61 2.61 12.28
CA ARG A 15 -1.26 2.18 11.03
C ARG A 15 -1.29 0.66 10.91
N LEU A 16 -1.66 -0.03 11.98
CA LEU A 16 -1.87 -1.48 11.94
C LEU A 16 -2.98 -1.84 10.93
N PRO A 17 -2.79 -2.90 10.13
CA PRO A 17 -3.80 -3.37 9.18
C PRO A 17 -4.91 -4.12 9.95
N ARG A 18 -6.09 -3.54 10.01
CA ARG A 18 -7.26 -4.11 10.72
C ARG A 18 -8.33 -4.52 9.75
N ARG A 19 -8.96 -5.66 10.04
CA ARG A 19 -9.96 -6.28 9.20
C ARG A 19 -11.36 -5.96 9.71
N LEU A 20 -12.22 -5.51 8.80
CA LEU A 20 -13.65 -5.34 9.06
C LEU A 20 -14.39 -6.68 8.95
N TYR A 21 -15.63 -6.74 9.42
CA TYR A 21 -16.45 -7.98 9.39
C TYR A 21 -16.62 -8.55 7.97
N CYS A 22 -16.67 -7.68 6.97
CA CYS A 22 -16.73 -8.05 5.56
C CYS A 22 -15.42 -8.63 4.97
N GLY A 23 -14.35 -8.73 5.77
CA GLY A 23 -13.05 -9.26 5.34
C GLY A 23 -12.08 -8.22 4.75
N HIS A 24 -12.52 -6.99 4.49
CA HIS A 24 -11.65 -5.94 3.96
C HIS A 24 -10.76 -5.32 5.03
N THR A 25 -9.52 -4.99 4.65
CA THR A 25 -8.47 -4.51 5.54
C THR A 25 -8.15 -3.03 5.30
N PHE A 26 -8.07 -2.26 6.38
CA PHE A 26 -7.73 -0.84 6.35
C PHE A 26 -6.81 -0.45 7.51
N CYS A 27 -6.18 0.72 7.41
CA CYS A 27 -5.31 1.19 8.46
C CYS A 27 -6.09 1.57 9.72
N GLN A 28 -5.56 1.29 10.91
CA GLN A 28 -6.22 1.62 12.19
C GLN A 28 -6.63 3.09 12.28
N THR A 29 -5.81 4.03 11.82
CA THR A 29 -6.16 5.47 11.82
C THR A 29 -7.33 5.78 10.89
N CYS A 30 -7.38 5.12 9.73
CA CYS A 30 -8.46 5.23 8.75
C CYS A 30 -9.79 4.74 9.35
N ILE A 31 -9.77 3.57 9.98
CA ILE A 31 -10.97 2.98 10.60
C ILE A 31 -11.48 3.86 11.74
N ARG A 32 -10.60 4.47 12.55
CA ARG A 32 -11.00 5.42 13.59
C ARG A 32 -11.77 6.63 13.04
N ARG A 33 -11.40 7.12 11.86
CA ARG A 33 -12.09 8.23 11.19
C ARG A 33 -13.44 7.83 10.62
N LEU A 34 -13.60 6.55 10.25
CA LEU A 34 -14.84 5.99 9.71
C LEU A 34 -15.83 5.54 10.80
N HIS A 35 -15.41 5.50 12.07
CA HIS A 35 -16.26 5.08 13.17
C HIS A 35 -17.43 6.06 13.34
N VAL A 36 -18.65 5.54 13.20
CA VAL A 36 -19.90 6.27 13.34
C VAL A 36 -20.55 5.91 14.67
N VAL A 37 -21.06 6.93 15.36
CA VAL A 37 -21.86 6.80 16.59
C VAL A 37 -23.13 7.61 16.43
N ALA A 38 -24.30 6.95 16.48
CA ALA A 38 -25.60 7.60 16.46
C ALA A 38 -26.63 6.73 17.17
N ASN A 39 -27.61 7.35 17.87
CA ASN A 39 -28.67 6.64 18.58
C ASN A 39 -28.16 5.47 19.45
N GLU A 40 -27.07 5.71 20.19
CA GLU A 40 -26.38 4.71 21.05
C GLU A 40 -25.76 3.52 20.30
N GLN A 41 -25.93 3.44 18.99
CA GLN A 41 -25.34 2.43 18.11
C GLN A 41 -23.97 2.91 17.60
N ARG A 42 -23.08 1.94 17.38
CA ARG A 42 -21.72 2.20 16.92
C ARG A 42 -21.35 1.24 15.79
N TRP A 43 -20.93 1.77 14.65
CA TRP A 43 -20.55 0.94 13.50
C TRP A 43 -19.49 1.62 12.64
N ILE A 44 -18.89 0.84 11.76
CA ILE A 44 -17.87 1.28 10.83
C ILE A 44 -18.32 0.82 9.43
N PRO A 45 -18.67 1.74 8.52
CA PRO A 45 -18.97 1.40 7.15
C PRO A 45 -17.68 1.04 6.39
N CYS A 46 -17.71 -0.05 5.63
CA CYS A 46 -16.60 -0.44 4.77
C CYS A 46 -16.54 0.46 3.52
N PRO A 47 -15.40 1.14 3.24
CA PRO A 47 -15.23 1.95 2.03
C PRO A 47 -15.37 1.16 0.72
N GLN A 48 -15.08 -0.15 0.74
CA GLN A 48 -15.06 -0.97 -0.48
C GLN A 48 -16.42 -1.61 -0.80
N CYS A 49 -17.14 -2.11 0.20
CA CYS A 49 -18.38 -2.87 -0.02
C CYS A 49 -19.61 -2.30 0.70
N ARG A 50 -19.46 -1.18 1.40
CA ARG A 50 -20.53 -0.47 2.15
C ARG A 50 -21.19 -1.28 3.28
N GLN A 51 -20.74 -2.50 3.54
CA GLN A 51 -21.17 -3.30 4.69
C GLN A 51 -20.72 -2.65 6.01
N SER A 52 -21.60 -2.65 6.99
CA SER A 52 -21.33 -2.08 8.32
C SER A 52 -20.76 -3.14 9.25
N THR A 53 -19.63 -2.83 9.89
CA THR A 53 -19.06 -3.62 10.97
C THR A 53 -19.50 -3.03 12.31
N PRO A 54 -20.19 -3.77 13.18
CA PRO A 54 -20.48 -3.31 14.54
C PRO A 54 -19.19 -2.97 15.28
N ALA A 55 -19.11 -1.79 15.86
CA ALA A 55 -17.90 -1.35 16.54
C ALA A 55 -17.80 -2.00 17.93
N PRO A 56 -16.66 -2.64 18.28
CA PRO A 56 -16.46 -3.18 19.63
C PRO A 56 -16.49 -2.09 20.70
N ARG A 57 -16.89 -2.44 21.93
CA ARG A 57 -16.90 -1.48 23.07
C ARG A 57 -15.50 -0.90 23.36
N GLY A 58 -14.44 -1.70 23.18
CA GLY A 58 -13.05 -1.26 23.30
C GLY A 58 -12.52 -0.47 22.09
N GLY A 59 -13.40 -0.06 21.17
CA GLY A 59 -13.06 0.74 19.99
C GLY A 59 -12.35 -0.06 18.88
N VAL A 60 -11.81 0.69 17.92
CA VAL A 60 -11.16 0.15 16.72
C VAL A 60 -9.99 -0.78 17.03
N THR A 61 -9.34 -0.61 18.18
CA THR A 61 -8.20 -1.44 18.58
C THR A 61 -8.56 -2.90 18.87
N MET A 62 -9.84 -3.18 19.09
CA MET A 62 -10.35 -4.53 19.33
C MET A 62 -10.80 -5.25 18.06
N LEU A 63 -10.73 -4.61 16.89
CA LEU A 63 -10.94 -5.31 15.63
C LEU A 63 -9.76 -6.21 15.32
N ASP A 64 -10.02 -7.35 14.68
CA ASP A 64 -8.98 -8.27 14.27
C ASP A 64 -7.92 -7.59 13.40
N LEU A 65 -6.67 -7.96 13.62
CA LEU A 65 -5.61 -7.65 12.67
C LEU A 65 -5.72 -8.57 11.47
N ASP A 66 -5.45 -8.02 10.29
CA ASP A 66 -5.08 -8.85 9.15
C ASP A 66 -3.69 -9.41 9.43
N LEU A 67 -3.64 -10.67 9.90
CA LEU A 67 -2.40 -11.30 10.33
C LEU A 67 -1.41 -11.43 9.17
N ALA A 68 -1.88 -11.71 7.95
CA ALA A 68 -1.00 -11.82 6.79
C ALA A 68 -0.34 -10.47 6.47
N ALA A 69 -1.14 -9.39 6.41
CA ALA A 69 -0.61 -8.05 6.19
C ALA A 69 0.31 -7.59 7.33
N PHE A 70 -0.05 -7.89 8.58
CA PHE A 70 0.76 -7.55 9.75
C PHE A 70 2.12 -8.25 9.76
N LEU A 71 2.16 -9.56 9.48
CA LEU A 71 3.41 -10.32 9.42
C LEU A 71 4.31 -9.85 8.28
N ALA A 72 3.74 -9.47 7.13
CA ALA A 72 4.50 -8.85 6.04
C ALA A 72 5.18 -7.54 6.49
N VAL A 73 4.45 -6.66 7.18
CA VAL A 73 4.99 -5.40 7.72
C VAL A 73 6.09 -5.66 8.75
N LYS A 74 5.93 -6.68 9.60
CA LYS A 74 6.98 -7.07 10.56
C LYS A 74 8.25 -7.52 9.85
N SER A 75 8.13 -8.39 8.86
CA SER A 75 9.27 -8.92 8.12
C SER A 75 10.07 -7.83 7.39
N GLU A 76 9.40 -6.81 6.84
CA GLU A 76 10.04 -5.66 6.20
C GLU A 76 10.88 -4.81 7.17
N LYS A 77 10.53 -4.77 8.46
CA LYS A 77 11.25 -3.99 9.49
C LYS A 77 12.47 -4.72 10.05
N ASP A 78 12.42 -6.04 10.10
CA ASP A 78 13.54 -6.89 10.56
C ASP A 78 14.67 -6.96 9.53
N HIS A 79 14.37 -6.67 8.25
CA HIS A 79 15.37 -6.51 7.19
C HIS A 79 15.34 -5.07 6.67
N PRO A 80 16.03 -4.11 7.33
CA PRO A 80 16.22 -2.79 6.75
C PRO A 80 16.86 -3.00 5.38
N ARG A 81 16.12 -2.68 4.31
CA ARG A 81 16.57 -2.85 2.93
C ARG A 81 17.96 -2.25 2.82
N ALA A 82 18.97 -3.09 2.60
CA ALA A 82 20.25 -2.63 2.11
C ALA A 82 19.92 -1.88 0.81
N VAL A 83 20.05 -0.56 0.85
CA VAL A 83 19.93 0.30 -0.32
C VAL A 83 21.03 -0.18 -1.25
N ALA A 84 20.65 -0.98 -2.25
CA ALA A 84 21.54 -1.38 -3.32
C ALA A 84 21.98 -0.09 -4.00
N ARG A 85 23.23 0.30 -3.76
CA ARG A 85 23.92 1.30 -4.55
C ARG A 85 23.93 0.78 -5.98
N THR A 86 23.27 1.51 -6.87
CA THR A 86 23.47 1.34 -8.30
C THR A 86 24.85 1.92 -8.61
N GLU A 87 25.84 1.05 -8.82
CA GLU A 87 27.06 1.42 -9.54
C GLU A 87 27.02 0.80 -10.94
N ALA A 88 27.38 1.64 -11.89
CA ALA A 88 27.26 1.44 -13.32
C ALA A 88 28.27 0.41 -13.86
N GLU A 89 27.80 -0.35 -14.85
CA GLU A 89 28.46 -0.67 -16.12
C GLU A 89 30.00 -0.78 -16.16
N THR A 90 30.51 -2.00 -16.37
CA THR A 90 31.68 -2.19 -17.25
C THR A 90 31.50 -3.45 -18.10
N ALA A 91 31.55 -3.23 -19.42
CA ALA A 91 31.50 -4.23 -20.48
C ALA A 91 32.72 -5.15 -20.53
N SER A 92 32.54 -6.39 -21.01
CA SER A 92 33.42 -6.99 -22.03
C SER A 92 32.94 -8.35 -22.58
N LYS A 93 32.69 -8.33 -23.90
CA LYS A 93 33.00 -9.31 -24.97
C LYS A 93 32.61 -10.80 -24.84
N SER A 94 31.73 -11.21 -25.77
CA SER A 94 31.42 -12.59 -26.23
C SER A 94 32.63 -13.28 -26.90
N PRO A 95 32.60 -14.63 -27.14
CA PRO A 95 31.93 -15.14 -28.36
C PRO A 95 31.35 -16.59 -28.35
N ALA A 96 30.50 -16.82 -29.36
CA ALA A 96 30.30 -18.05 -30.18
C ALA A 96 29.34 -19.20 -29.76
N LYS A 97 28.21 -19.22 -30.50
CA LYS A 97 27.61 -20.33 -31.29
C LYS A 97 26.99 -21.54 -30.55
N ASP A 98 25.66 -21.65 -30.58
CA ASP A 98 24.92 -22.62 -31.43
C ASP A 98 23.39 -22.36 -31.36
N GLN A 99 22.65 -22.72 -32.42
CA GLN A 99 21.18 -22.63 -32.50
C GLN A 99 20.57 -24.03 -32.44
N PRO A 100 19.33 -24.17 -31.94
CA PRO A 100 18.37 -24.84 -32.80
C PRO A 100 17.02 -24.12 -32.89
N VAL A 101 16.58 -24.10 -34.14
CA VAL A 101 15.28 -23.71 -34.67
C VAL A 101 14.15 -24.50 -34.02
N THR A 102 13.16 -23.81 -33.43
CA THR A 102 11.75 -24.12 -33.66
C THR A 102 10.99 -22.79 -33.84
N GLN A 103 10.52 -22.55 -35.06
CA GLN A 103 9.72 -21.37 -35.40
C GLN A 103 8.25 -21.62 -35.02
N GLN A 104 7.59 -20.62 -34.42
CA GLN A 104 6.12 -20.55 -34.41
C GLN A 104 5.67 -19.41 -35.34
N PRO A 105 4.59 -19.61 -36.10
CA PRO A 105 4.21 -18.71 -37.19
C PRO A 105 3.62 -17.38 -36.70
N ALA A 106 3.80 -16.36 -37.53
CA ALA A 106 3.28 -15.01 -37.34
C ALA A 106 1.87 -14.86 -37.94
N GLY A 107 0.98 -14.19 -37.20
CA GLY A 107 -0.30 -13.65 -37.68
C GLY A 107 -1.44 -13.88 -36.68
N LEU A 108 -2.35 -12.96 -36.34
CA LEU A 108 -2.69 -11.65 -36.90
C LEU A 108 -3.49 -10.85 -35.82
N CYS A 109 -3.16 -9.56 -35.69
CA CYS A 109 -4.06 -8.40 -35.57
C CYS A 109 -4.94 -8.10 -34.32
N HIS A 110 -4.47 -7.08 -33.59
CA HIS A 110 -5.15 -5.87 -33.06
C HIS A 110 -6.38 -5.97 -32.15
N GLU A 111 -6.20 -5.54 -30.89
CA GLU A 111 -7.06 -4.48 -30.33
C GLU A 111 -6.21 -3.63 -29.35
N ALA A 112 -6.11 -2.34 -29.64
CA ALA A 112 -5.32 -1.40 -28.86
C ALA A 112 -6.10 -0.95 -27.61
N VAL A 113 -5.88 -1.60 -26.48
CA VAL A 113 -6.34 -1.05 -25.19
C VAL A 113 -5.28 -0.07 -24.69
N ALA A 114 -5.64 1.21 -24.70
CA ALA A 114 -4.82 2.28 -24.15
C ALA A 114 -4.38 1.90 -22.72
N ARG A 115 -3.06 1.80 -22.52
CA ARG A 115 -2.48 1.71 -21.18
C ARG A 115 -2.98 2.92 -20.36
N PRO A 116 -3.64 2.73 -19.22
CA PRO A 116 -3.82 3.83 -18.28
C PRO A 116 -2.43 4.20 -17.79
N TYR A 117 -1.98 5.40 -18.12
CA TYR A 117 -0.83 6.00 -17.48
C TYR A 117 -1.17 6.18 -16.01
N LEU A 118 -0.60 5.33 -15.17
CA LEU A 118 -0.55 5.59 -13.73
C LEU A 118 0.32 6.84 -13.53
N PRO A 119 -0.20 7.91 -12.92
CA PRO A 119 0.62 9.09 -12.65
C PRO A 119 1.72 8.68 -11.69
N GLN A 120 2.95 8.87 -12.16
CA GLN A 120 4.19 8.68 -11.42
C GLN A 120 4.22 9.74 -10.31
N ASN A 121 3.59 9.43 -9.18
CA ASN A 121 3.53 10.35 -8.05
C ASN A 121 4.90 10.43 -7.40
N ASN A 122 5.60 11.51 -7.74
CA ASN A 122 6.85 11.95 -7.17
C ASN A 122 6.57 12.54 -5.78
N CYS A 123 6.44 11.68 -4.76
CA CYS A 123 5.91 12.00 -3.42
C CYS A 123 6.64 13.10 -2.63
N CYS A 124 7.71 13.74 -3.13
CA CYS A 124 8.64 14.50 -2.28
C CYS A 124 9.13 15.84 -2.83
N ALA A 125 8.29 16.66 -3.49
CA ALA A 125 8.72 18.04 -3.85
C ALA A 125 7.84 19.18 -3.29
N ARG A 126 6.54 18.98 -3.02
CA ARG A 126 5.64 20.10 -2.65
C ARG A 126 4.51 19.78 -1.66
N CYS A 127 4.61 18.74 -0.82
CA CYS A 127 3.62 18.61 0.26
C CYS A 127 3.92 19.62 1.38
N LEU A 128 2.99 20.53 1.65
CA LEU A 128 3.03 21.41 2.83
C LEU A 128 2.83 20.66 4.16
N CYS A 129 2.71 19.33 4.12
CA CYS A 129 2.39 18.51 5.29
C CYS A 129 3.61 18.15 6.17
N CYS A 130 4.84 18.52 5.78
CA CYS A 130 6.08 18.13 6.48
C CYS A 130 6.86 19.29 7.13
N GLY A 131 6.27 20.48 7.29
CA GLY A 131 6.95 21.62 7.92
C GLY A 131 6.76 21.63 9.44
N THR A 132 7.70 21.07 10.19
CA THR A 132 7.85 21.35 11.62
C THR A 132 8.81 22.52 11.85
N THR A 133 8.41 23.39 12.80
CA THR A 133 9.16 24.38 13.61
C THR A 133 9.76 25.62 12.96
N ALA A 134 9.24 26.80 13.33
CA ALA A 134 10.02 27.89 13.90
C ALA A 134 9.12 28.83 14.74
N ASP A 135 9.60 29.13 15.94
CA ASP A 135 9.06 29.99 16.99
C ASP A 135 9.33 31.49 16.71
N PHE A 136 8.61 32.37 17.45
CA PHE A 136 8.90 33.79 17.75
C PHE A 136 8.88 34.82 16.57
N GLN A 137 8.37 36.06 16.65
CA GLN A 137 8.27 37.04 17.75
C GLN A 137 7.34 38.20 17.31
N SER A 138 6.63 38.85 18.25
CA SER A 138 6.17 40.24 18.12
C SER A 138 6.30 40.94 19.46
#